data_AF-A0A6S6SH30-F1
#
_entry.id   AF-A0A6S6SH30-F1
#
_cell.length_a   1.000
_cell.length_b   1.000
_cell.length_c   1.000
_cell.angle_alpha   90.00
_cell.angle_beta   90.00
_cell.angle_gamma   90.00
#
_symmetry.space_group_name_H-M   'P 1'
#
loop_
_entity.id
_entity.type
_entity.pdbx_description
1 polymer ?
#
loop_
_entity_poly.entity_id
_entity_poly.type
_entity_poly.pdbx_seq_one_letter_code
_entity_poly.pdbx_strand_id
1 'polypeptide(L)'
;MLNEKSKVINYINGLGGYRGYVQFSHRPIDIERDVFIDHNPSVKDEEGFILEAHFFNGSTSLSIRQVNAEWIVDESLNIPLDNLETYHGIDDLKIKMAQIWTLQQDDNCANLEVLKLNKVVFAGVEK
;
A
#
# COMPACT_ATOMS: atom_id res chain seq x y z
N MET A 1 -17.93 0.75 -5.72
CA MET A 1 -17.58 -0.29 -4.74
C MET A 1 -17.00 -1.47 -5.52
N LEU A 2 -15.77 -1.88 -5.21
CA LEU A 2 -15.14 -3.04 -5.85
C LEU A 2 -15.66 -4.30 -5.13
N ASN A 3 -16.60 -5.00 -5.76
CA ASN A 3 -17.29 -6.16 -5.17
C ASN A 3 -17.05 -7.46 -5.97
N GLU A 4 -16.26 -7.37 -7.03
CA GLU A 4 -15.90 -8.48 -7.89
C GLU A 4 -14.39 -8.47 -8.10
N LYS A 5 -13.77 -9.64 -8.00
CA LYS A 5 -12.33 -9.81 -8.18
C LYS A 5 -11.82 -9.25 -9.50
N SER A 6 -12.55 -9.49 -10.60
CA SER A 6 -12.22 -8.98 -11.93
C SER A 6 -12.14 -7.45 -11.99
N LYS A 7 -13.02 -6.74 -11.26
CA LYS A 7 -12.99 -5.28 -11.16
C LYS A 7 -11.75 -4.79 -10.40
N VAL A 8 -11.36 -5.49 -9.33
CA VAL A 8 -10.14 -5.16 -8.58
C VAL A 8 -8.90 -5.36 -9.44
N ILE A 9 -8.82 -6.47 -10.17
CA ILE A 9 -7.71 -6.76 -11.09
C ILE A 9 -7.63 -5.68 -12.18
N ASN A 10 -8.76 -5.35 -12.81
CA ASN A 10 -8.81 -4.30 -13.83
C ASN A 10 -8.41 -2.92 -13.27
N TYR A 11 -8.80 -2.63 -12.03
CA TYR A 11 -8.40 -1.40 -11.35
C TYR A 11 -6.88 -1.34 -11.15
N ILE A 12 -6.28 -2.42 -10.63
CA ILE A 12 -4.82 -2.52 -10.43
C ILE A 12 -4.08 -2.38 -11.77
N ASN A 13 -4.53 -3.06 -12.80
CA ASN A 13 -3.91 -3.00 -14.13
C ASN A 13 -4.01 -1.61 -14.78
N GLY A 14 -4.92 -0.75 -14.29
CA GLY A 14 -5.03 0.65 -14.67
C GLY A 14 -4.06 1.60 -13.96
N LEU A 15 -3.31 1.14 -12.94
CA LEU A 15 -2.41 1.96 -12.13
C LEU A 15 -1.07 2.23 -12.83
N GLY A 16 -1.11 2.83 -14.02
CA GLY A 16 0.09 3.26 -14.75
C GLY A 16 0.95 4.21 -13.92
N GLY A 17 2.27 3.98 -13.90
CA GLY A 17 3.23 4.79 -13.14
C GLY A 17 3.31 4.46 -11.64
N TYR A 18 2.43 3.61 -11.11
CA TYR A 18 2.56 3.09 -9.76
C TYR A 18 3.55 1.91 -9.71
N ARG A 19 4.17 1.74 -8.54
CA ARG A 19 5.03 0.62 -8.15
C ARG A 19 4.54 0.03 -6.84
N GLY A 20 4.70 -1.26 -6.64
CA GLY A 20 4.02 -1.90 -5.52
C GLY A 20 4.01 -3.41 -5.58
N TYR A 21 3.09 -4.02 -4.84
CA TYR A 21 2.91 -5.47 -4.86
C TYR A 21 1.45 -5.87 -4.65
N VAL A 22 1.16 -7.13 -4.97
CA VAL A 22 -0.13 -7.79 -4.74
C VAL A 22 0.09 -9.09 -3.98
N GLN A 23 -0.76 -9.38 -3.00
CA GLN A 23 -0.77 -10.67 -2.33
C GLN A 23 -2.09 -11.38 -2.60
N PHE A 24 -2.00 -12.59 -3.15
CA PHE A 24 -3.14 -13.48 -3.28
C PHE A 24 -3.35 -14.33 -2.03
N SER A 25 -4.59 -14.70 -1.75
CA SER A 25 -4.97 -15.48 -0.57
C SER A 25 -4.58 -16.96 -0.67
N HIS A 26 -4.34 -17.48 -1.87
CA HIS A 26 -4.14 -18.91 -2.12
C HIS A 26 -2.66 -19.32 -2.14
N ARG A 27 -1.73 -18.37 -2.16
CA ARG A 27 -0.29 -18.63 -2.25
C ARG A 27 0.55 -17.49 -1.65
N PRO A 28 1.81 -17.74 -1.26
CA PRO A 28 2.77 -16.69 -0.95
C PRO A 28 3.03 -15.76 -2.14
N ILE A 29 3.58 -14.58 -1.85
CA ILE A 29 4.05 -13.63 -2.86
C ILE A 29 5.16 -14.28 -3.70
N ASP A 30 5.01 -14.17 -5.01
CA ASP A 30 6.01 -14.50 -6.02
C ASP A 30 6.62 -13.18 -6.53
N ILE A 31 7.89 -12.94 -6.20
CA ILE A 31 8.56 -11.65 -6.48
C ILE A 31 8.55 -11.29 -7.97
N GLU A 32 8.62 -12.27 -8.87
CA GLU A 32 8.69 -11.98 -10.31
C GLU A 32 7.32 -11.63 -10.89
N ARG A 33 6.23 -12.07 -10.25
CA ARG A 33 4.86 -11.95 -10.77
C ARG A 33 4.02 -10.92 -10.04
N ASP A 34 4.29 -10.73 -8.75
CA ASP A 34 3.42 -9.99 -7.85
C ASP A 34 4.04 -8.67 -7.38
N VAL A 35 5.32 -8.44 -7.64
CA VAL A 35 6.05 -7.22 -7.26
C VAL A 35 6.40 -6.42 -8.51
N PHE A 36 6.02 -5.15 -8.51
CA PHE A 36 6.10 -4.23 -9.65
C PHE A 36 7.02 -3.06 -9.29
N ILE A 37 8.34 -3.20 -9.50
CA ILE A 37 9.35 -2.15 -9.21
C ILE A 37 9.74 -1.37 -10.48
N ASP A 38 9.99 -2.08 -11.58
CA ASP A 38 10.52 -1.46 -12.82
C ASP A 38 9.47 -1.37 -13.94
N HIS A 39 8.24 -1.78 -13.67
CA HIS A 39 7.17 -1.84 -14.66
C HIS A 39 5.80 -1.56 -14.03
N ASN A 40 4.80 -1.29 -14.87
CA ASN A 40 3.43 -1.06 -14.41
C ASN A 40 2.80 -2.35 -13.87
N PRO A 41 1.85 -2.25 -12.92
CA PRO A 41 1.13 -3.41 -12.42
C PRO A 41 0.43 -4.18 -13.53
N SER A 42 0.59 -5.51 -13.51
CA SER A 42 -0.04 -6.43 -14.46
C SER A 42 -0.37 -7.74 -13.75
N VAL A 43 -1.60 -7.81 -13.27
CA VAL A 43 -2.16 -8.91 -12.49
C VAL A 43 -3.07 -9.74 -13.38
N LYS A 44 -2.88 -11.06 -13.34
CA LYS A 44 -3.78 -12.03 -13.95
C LYS A 44 -4.78 -12.54 -12.93
N ASP A 45 -5.96 -12.95 -13.41
CA ASP A 45 -6.89 -13.69 -12.57
C ASP A 45 -6.36 -15.11 -12.34
N GLU A 46 -6.37 -15.54 -11.08
CA GLU A 46 -5.80 -16.80 -10.59
C GLU A 46 -6.74 -17.42 -9.54
N GLU A 47 -6.32 -18.43 -8.79
CA GLU A 47 -7.14 -18.93 -7.69
C GLU A 47 -7.26 -17.93 -6.53
N GLY A 48 -8.18 -18.19 -5.59
CA GLY A 48 -8.39 -17.32 -4.42
C GLY A 48 -8.79 -15.88 -4.76
N PHE A 49 -8.39 -14.95 -3.91
CA PHE A 49 -8.67 -13.51 -4.05
C PHE A 49 -7.43 -12.67 -3.72
N ILE A 50 -7.45 -11.39 -4.07
CA ILE A 50 -6.43 -10.43 -3.61
C ILE A 50 -6.71 -10.12 -2.13
N LEU A 51 -5.82 -10.59 -1.26
CA LEU A 51 -5.88 -10.36 0.19
C LEU A 51 -5.57 -8.89 0.48
N GLU A 52 -4.42 -8.44 0.00
CA GLU A 52 -3.98 -7.06 0.05
C GLU A 52 -3.11 -6.70 -1.16
N ALA A 53 -3.04 -5.41 -1.47
CA ALA A 53 -2.17 -4.85 -2.46
C ALA A 53 -1.80 -3.42 -2.08
N HIS A 54 -0.58 -3.02 -2.38
CA HIS A 54 -0.06 -1.71 -2.04
C HIS A 54 0.68 -1.11 -3.22
N PHE A 55 0.41 0.15 -3.52
CA PHE A 55 0.97 0.86 -4.67
C PHE A 55 1.35 2.28 -4.29
N PHE A 56 2.45 2.76 -4.86
CA PHE A 56 2.95 4.12 -4.69
C PHE A 56 3.49 4.67 -6.01
N ASN A 57 3.17 5.92 -6.35
CA ASN A 57 3.64 6.58 -7.58
C ASN A 57 4.65 7.71 -7.34
N GLY A 58 5.22 7.81 -6.14
CA GLY A 58 6.11 8.90 -5.75
C GLY A 58 5.45 10.02 -4.94
N SER A 59 4.11 10.11 -4.95
CA SER A 59 3.36 11.09 -4.16
C SER A 59 2.08 10.53 -3.54
N THR A 60 1.43 9.59 -4.20
CA THR A 60 0.17 8.99 -3.76
C THR A 60 0.38 7.55 -3.36
N SER A 61 -0.05 7.21 -2.15
CA SER A 61 -0.11 5.84 -1.64
C SER A 61 -1.51 5.28 -1.81
N LEU A 62 -1.60 4.05 -2.27
CA LEU A 62 -2.84 3.33 -2.47
C LEU A 62 -2.73 1.95 -1.82
N SER A 63 -3.71 1.61 -1.00
CA SER A 63 -3.87 0.28 -0.41
C SER A 63 -5.21 -0.29 -0.83
N ILE A 64 -5.21 -1.55 -1.24
CA ILE A 64 -6.40 -2.34 -1.52
C ILE A 64 -6.38 -3.52 -0.56
N ARG A 65 -7.44 -3.76 0.18
CA ARG A 65 -7.54 -4.90 1.09
C ARG A 65 -8.94 -5.48 1.08
N GLN A 66 -9.04 -6.80 1.20
CA GLN A 66 -10.33 -7.42 1.42
C GLN A 66 -10.67 -7.45 2.92
N VAL A 67 -11.87 -6.98 3.27
CA VAL A 67 -12.45 -7.08 4.61
C VAL A 67 -13.88 -7.59 4.46
N ASN A 68 -14.19 -8.74 5.07
CA ASN A 68 -15.53 -9.35 5.04
C ASN A 68 -16.13 -9.47 3.61
N ALA A 69 -15.35 -10.01 2.66
CA ALA A 69 -15.72 -10.18 1.25
C ALA A 69 -15.94 -8.88 0.45
N GLU A 70 -15.61 -7.72 1.01
CA GLU A 70 -15.59 -6.43 0.30
C GLU A 70 -14.16 -5.93 0.13
N TRP A 71 -13.83 -5.34 -1.02
CA TRP A 71 -12.54 -4.69 -1.22
C TRP A 71 -12.62 -3.20 -0.91
N ILE A 72 -11.80 -2.79 0.04
CA ILE A 72 -11.63 -1.41 0.45
C ILE A 72 -10.41 -0.85 -0.27
N VAL A 73 -10.57 0.30 -0.91
CA VAL A 73 -9.48 1.08 -1.47
C VAL A 73 -9.28 2.29 -0.58
N ASP A 74 -8.07 2.44 -0.06
CA ASP A 74 -7.64 3.59 0.72
C ASP A 74 -6.54 4.32 -0.05
N GLU A 75 -6.76 5.61 -0.29
CA GLU A 75 -5.85 6.46 -1.06
C GLU A 75 -5.39 7.60 -0.15
N SER A 76 -4.08 7.90 -0.21
CA SER A 76 -3.48 8.98 0.57
C SER A 76 -2.58 9.79 -0.35
N LEU A 77 -2.97 11.04 -0.55
CA LEU A 77 -2.34 11.97 -1.50
C LEU A 77 -1.22 12.77 -0.82
N ASN A 78 -0.25 13.22 -1.62
CA ASN A 78 0.83 14.13 -1.19
C ASN A 78 1.58 13.60 0.04
N ILE A 79 1.97 12.34 0.01
CA ILE A 79 2.67 11.68 1.11
C ILE A 79 4.04 12.35 1.33
N PRO A 80 4.31 12.89 2.53
CA PRO A 80 5.63 13.37 2.88
C PRO A 80 6.59 12.18 3.03
N LEU A 81 7.79 12.31 2.48
CA LEU A 81 8.83 11.26 2.51
C LEU A 81 9.92 11.54 3.56
N ASP A 82 9.66 12.49 4.46
CA ASP A 82 10.62 12.93 5.49
C ASP A 82 10.79 11.88 6.60
N ASN A 83 9.76 11.05 6.83
CA ASN A 83 9.75 10.01 7.86
C ASN A 83 9.40 8.66 7.22
N LEU A 84 10.43 7.95 6.75
CA LEU A 84 10.31 6.63 6.15
C LEU A 84 10.85 5.55 7.09
N GLU A 85 10.10 4.47 7.20
CA GLU A 85 10.53 3.24 7.84
C GLU A 85 10.68 2.14 6.78
N THR A 86 11.78 1.40 6.85
CA THR A 86 12.07 0.29 5.92
C THR A 86 11.90 -1.04 6.65
N TYR A 87 10.98 -1.85 6.16
CA TYR A 87 10.73 -3.20 6.62
C TYR A 87 11.41 -4.20 5.67
N HIS A 88 12.04 -5.21 6.25
CA HIS A 88 12.72 -6.26 5.48
C HIS A 88 11.81 -7.47 5.34
N GLY A 89 11.42 -7.75 4.10
CA GLY A 89 10.65 -8.92 3.69
C GLY A 89 11.54 -10.09 3.28
N ILE A 90 10.89 -11.12 2.73
CA ILE A 90 11.55 -12.31 2.18
C ILE A 90 12.29 -11.94 0.89
N ASP A 91 13.37 -12.66 0.57
CA ASP A 91 14.19 -12.48 -0.65
C ASP A 91 14.75 -11.06 -0.84
N ASP A 92 15.21 -10.46 0.26
CA ASP A 92 15.79 -9.12 0.35
C ASP A 92 14.86 -7.98 -0.08
N LEU A 93 13.55 -8.25 -0.20
CA LEU A 93 12.56 -7.23 -0.52
C LEU A 93 12.48 -6.20 0.62
N LYS A 94 12.62 -4.92 0.28
CA LYS A 94 12.50 -3.80 1.21
C LYS A 94 11.19 -3.09 0.97
N ILE A 95 10.34 -3.03 1.99
CA ILE A 95 9.07 -2.32 1.98
C ILE A 95 9.25 -1.00 2.71
N LYS A 96 8.98 0.11 2.03
CA LYS A 96 9.05 1.45 2.62
C LYS A 96 7.66 1.88 3.04
N MET A 97 7.54 2.37 4.26
CA MET A 97 6.31 2.93 4.82
C MET A 97 6.59 4.36 5.26
N ALA A 98 5.76 5.31 4.82
CA ALA A 98 5.81 6.70 5.26
C ALA A 98 4.89 6.91 6.46
N GLN A 99 5.40 7.64 7.45
CA GLN A 99 4.64 8.04 8.62
C GLN A 99 4.17 9.48 8.46
N ILE A 100 2.86 9.70 8.47
CA ILE A 100 2.23 11.00 8.39
C ILE A 100 1.96 11.48 9.81
N TRP A 101 2.60 12.58 10.19
CA TRP A 101 2.45 13.21 11.49
C TRP A 101 1.69 14.52 11.35
N THR A 102 0.80 14.79 12.29
CA THR A 102 0.01 16.03 12.32
C THR A 102 0.18 16.70 13.67
N LEU A 103 0.36 18.03 13.67
CA LEU A 103 0.28 18.82 14.89
C LEU A 103 -1.14 18.78 15.44
N GLN A 104 -1.28 18.35 16.69
CA GLN A 104 -2.55 18.28 17.38
C GLN A 104 -2.34 18.68 18.85
N GLN A 105 -3.38 19.24 19.47
CA GLN A 105 -3.41 19.48 20.90
C GLN A 105 -3.42 18.16 21.67
N ASP A 106 -2.71 18.11 22.79
CA ASP A 106 -2.68 16.95 23.67
C ASP A 106 -2.93 17.32 25.13
N ASP A 107 -4.08 16.89 25.63
CA ASP A 107 -4.52 17.04 27.01
C ASP A 107 -3.53 16.41 28.01
N ASN A 108 -2.84 15.33 27.62
CA ASN A 108 -1.82 14.69 28.45
C ASN A 108 -0.48 15.45 28.43
N CYS A 109 -0.31 16.39 27.49
CA CYS A 109 0.84 17.29 27.41
C CYS A 109 0.43 18.73 27.75
N ALA A 110 -0.46 18.90 28.73
CA ALA A 110 -0.92 20.21 29.19
C ALA A 110 -1.50 21.10 28.08
N ASN A 111 -2.17 20.51 27.08
CA ASN A 111 -2.71 21.21 25.90
C ASN A 111 -1.62 21.97 25.14
N LEU A 112 -0.46 21.35 24.94
CA LEU A 112 0.54 21.80 23.99
C LEU A 112 0.31 21.14 22.63
N GLU A 113 0.65 21.87 21.56
CA GLU A 113 0.70 21.27 20.22
C GLU A 113 1.87 20.31 20.14
N VAL A 114 1.57 19.04 19.86
CA VAL A 114 2.55 17.98 19.69
C VAL A 114 2.30 17.26 18.38
N LEU A 115 3.36 16.71 17.80
CA LEU A 115 3.22 15.84 16.63
C LEU A 115 2.62 14.51 17.07
N LYS A 116 1.46 14.17 16.50
CA LYS A 116 0.82 12.86 16.66
C LYS A 116 0.86 12.09 15.36
N LEU A 117 1.17 10.79 15.45
CA LEU A 117 1.14 9.89 14.31
C LEU A 117 -0.31 9.77 13.85
N ASN A 118 -0.58 10.26 12.65
CA ASN A 118 -1.92 10.24 12.07
C ASN A 118 -2.14 8.97 11.26
N LYS A 119 -1.17 8.60 10.42
CA LYS A 119 -1.30 7.44 9.53
C LYS A 119 0.08 6.90 9.13
N VAL A 120 0.15 5.60 8.87
CA VAL A 120 1.28 4.96 8.21
C VAL A 120 0.79 4.43 6.87
N VAL A 121 1.51 4.73 5.79
CA VAL A 121 1.10 4.38 4.42
C VAL A 121 2.27 3.79 3.64
N PHE A 122 1.97 3.01 2.62
CA PHE A 122 3.00 2.43 1.75
C PHE A 122 3.67 3.52 0.91
N ALA A 123 5.00 3.52 0.88
CA ALA A 123 5.83 4.53 0.23
C ALA A 123 6.83 3.93 -0.78
N GLY A 124 6.65 2.66 -1.13
CA GLY A 124 7.42 2.00 -2.19
C GLY A 124 7.98 0.65 -1.77
N VAL A 125 8.53 -0.02 -2.77
CA VAL A 125 9.17 -1.32 -2.65
C VAL A 125 10.47 -1.30 -3.44
N GLU A 126 11.52 -1.87 -2.88
CA GLU A 126 12.86 -1.94 -3.46
C GLU A 126 13.45 -3.34 -3.23
N LYS A 127 14.45 -3.69 -4.04
CA LYS A 127 15.27 -4.88 -3.86
C LYS A 127 16.71 -4.43 -3.59
#